data_AF-A0A4Q6AVK8-F1
#
_entry.id   AF-A0A4Q6AVK8-F1
#
_cell.length_a   1.000
_cell.length_b   1.000
_cell.length_c   1.000
_cell.angle_alpha   90.00
_cell.angle_beta   90.00
_cell.angle_gamma   90.00
#
_symmetry.space_group_name_H-M   'P 1'
#
loop_
_entity.id
_entity.type
_entity.pdbx_description
1 polymer ?
#
loop_
_entity_poly.entity_id
_entity_poly.type
_entity_poly.pdbx_seq_one_letter_code
_entity_poly.pdbx_strand_id
1 'polypeptide(L)' 'GEKGEAYLGTEIDLSLGYLINNSLSLQGGYSQAFFSDTFEFLQNSGELKKGQNWAYLMLIFRPTLKNKFIGILL' A
#
# COMPACT_ATOMS: atom_id res chain seq x y z
N GLY A 1 -8.32 -34.41 0.32
CA GLY A 1 -7.42 -33.27 0.07
C GLY A 1 -8.29 -32.04 0.04
N GLU A 2 -8.26 -31.26 1.11
CA GLU A 2 -9.05 -30.03 1.19
C GLU A 2 -8.52 -29.05 0.15
N LYS A 3 -9.42 -28.58 -0.73
CA LYS A 3 -9.09 -27.59 -1.74
C LYS A 3 -8.85 -26.27 -1.00
N GLY A 4 -7.60 -25.82 -0.93
CA GLY A 4 -7.29 -24.48 -0.43
C GLY A 4 -8.12 -23.44 -1.18
N GLU A 5 -8.82 -22.58 -0.44
CA GLU A 5 -9.65 -21.55 -1.05
C GLU A 5 -8.75 -20.53 -1.78
N ALA A 6 -9.18 -20.06 -2.96
CA ALA A 6 -8.40 -19.11 -3.75
C ALA A 6 -8.27 -17.71 -3.11
N TYR A 7 -9.03 -17.46 -2.04
CA TYR A 7 -9.00 -16.22 -1.30
C TYR A 7 -7.80 -16.24 -0.34
N LEU A 8 -6.83 -15.35 -0.58
CA LEU A 8 -5.59 -15.28 0.18
C LEU A 8 -5.62 -14.22 1.29
N GLY A 9 -6.59 -13.31 1.27
CA GLY A 9 -6.69 -12.21 2.23
C GLY A 9 -7.29 -10.95 1.62
N THR A 10 -7.40 -9.92 2.44
CA THR A 10 -7.80 -8.55 2.05
C THR A 10 -6.66 -7.60 2.35
N GLU A 11 -6.44 -6.60 1.50
CA GLU A 11 -5.49 -5.51 1.76
C GLU A 11 -6.24 -4.19 1.87
N ILE A 12 -5.86 -3.37 2.85
CA ILE A 12 -6.37 -2.01 2.99
C ILE A 12 -5.25 -1.05 2.64
N ASP A 13 -5.43 -0.33 1.54
CA ASP A 13 -4.55 0.71 1.05
C ASP A 13 -5.12 2.10 1.34
N LEU A 14 -4.37 2.90 2.08
CA LEU A 14 -4.64 4.31 2.32
C LEU A 14 -3.56 5.12 1.63
N SER A 15 -3.94 6.04 0.75
CA SER A 15 -3.02 6.98 0.09
C SER A 15 -3.49 8.41 0.28
N LEU A 16 -2.57 9.31 0.59
CA LEU A 16 -2.86 10.72 0.85
C LEU A 16 -1.82 11.59 0.15
N GLY A 17 -2.26 12.64 -0.53
CA GLY A 17 -1.38 13.55 -1.24
C GLY A 17 -1.77 15.00 -1.02
N TYR A 18 -0.76 15.85 -0.80
CA TYR A 18 -0.92 17.28 -0.55
C TYR A 18 0.02 18.09 -1.45
N LEU A 19 -0.51 19.10 -2.14
CA LEU A 19 0.28 20.07 -2.91
C LEU A 19 0.71 21.21 -1.99
N ILE A 20 2.01 21.31 -1.73
CA ILE A 20 2.57 22.41 -0.96
C ILE A 20 2.66 23.66 -1.85
N ASN A 21 3.15 23.49 -3.07
CA ASN A 21 3.17 24.53 -4.10
C ASN A 21 3.21 23.89 -5.49
N ASN A 22 3.31 24.70 -6.55
CA ASN A 22 3.34 24.21 -7.94
C ASN A 22 4.53 23.29 -8.24
N SER A 23 5.60 23.38 -7.45
CA SER A 23 6.84 22.63 -7.64
C SER A 23 7.07 21.57 -6.56
N LEU A 24 6.24 21.49 -5.52
CA LEU A 24 6.47 20.61 -4.37
C LEU A 24 5.16 19.97 -3.91
N SER A 25 5.18 18.64 -3.80
CA SER A 25 4.08 17.83 -3.28
C SER A 25 4.58 16.85 -2.24
N LEU A 26 3.73 16.56 -1.26
CA LEU A 26 3.93 15.50 -0.29
C LEU A 26 2.95 14.38 -0.64
N GLN A 27 3.39 13.13 -0.65
CA GLN A 27 2.53 11.97 -0.81
C GLN A 27 2.91 10.95 0.24
N GLY A 28 1.93 10.40 0.94
CA GLY A 28 2.14 9.28 1.84
C GLY A 28 1.15 8.18 1.51
N GLY A 29 1.51 6.96 1.91
CA GLY A 29 0.60 5.84 1.86
C GLY A 29 0.90 4.83 2.94
N TYR A 30 -0.13 4.08 3.28
CA TYR A 30 -0.12 3.00 4.24
C TYR A 30 -0.88 1.83 3.65
N SER A 31 -0.27 0.65 3.64
CA SER A 31 -0.90 -0.60 3.27
C SER A 31 -0.87 -1.54 4.47
N GLN A 32 -1.98 -2.22 4.69
CA GLN A 32 -2.09 -3.29 5.66
C GLN A 32 -2.74 -4.52 5.03
N ALA A 33 -1.98 -5.61 4.98
CA ALA A 33 -2.47 -6.89 4.50
C ALA A 33 -3.05 -7.74 5.65
N PHE A 34 -4.27 -8.21 5.46
CA PHE A 34 -4.99 -9.16 6.30
C PHE A 34 -5.03 -10.51 5.59
N PHE A 35 -4.11 -11.39 5.97
CA PHE A 35 -4.00 -12.72 5.36
C PHE A 35 -5.10 -13.65 5.85
N SER A 36 -5.58 -14.51 4.95
CA SER A 36 -6.47 -15.63 5.28
C SER A 36 -5.70 -16.83 5.80
N ASP A 37 -6.39 -17.73 6.49
CA ASP A 37 -5.84 -19.00 7.00
C ASP A 37 -5.20 -19.86 5.90
N THR A 38 -5.67 -19.73 4.65
CA THR A 38 -5.09 -20.43 3.49
C THR A 38 -3.72 -19.86 3.10
N PHE A 39 -3.52 -18.54 3.23
CA PHE A 39 -2.22 -17.92 3.00
C PHE A 39 -1.23 -18.26 4.12
N GLU A 40 -1.72 -18.39 5.36
CA GLU A 40 -0.90 -18.85 6.48
C GLU A 40 -0.40 -20.29 6.27
N PHE A 41 -1.26 -21.17 5.78
CA PHE A 41 -0.89 -22.53 5.41
C PHE A 41 0.11 -22.59 4.23
N LEU A 42 -0.05 -21.72 3.22
CA LEU A 42 0.84 -21.66 2.05
C LEU A 42 2.21 -21.06 2.36
N GLN A 43 2.30 -20.12 3.31
CA GLN A 43 3.52 -19.36 3.52
C GLN A 43 4.63 -20.15 4.22
N ASN A 44 4.34 -21.34 4.79
CA ASN A 44 5.30 -22.33 5.32
C ASN A 44 6.49 -21.75 6.11
N SER A 45 6.27 -20.61 6.76
CA SER A 45 7.24 -19.77 7.47
C SER A 45 6.65 -19.58 8.85
N GLY A 46 7.31 -20.12 9.89
CA GLY A 46 6.82 -20.07 11.26
C GLY A 46 6.42 -18.67 11.73
N GLU A 47 5.54 -18.61 12.73
CA GLU A 47 4.93 -17.41 13.32
C GLU A 47 4.83 -16.24 12.33
N LEU A 48 3.79 -16.26 11.49
CA LEU A 48 3.45 -15.10 10.68
C LEU A 48 3.29 -13.91 11.62
N LYS A 49 4.21 -12.95 11.52
CA LYS A 49 4.06 -11.66 12.16
C LYS A 49 2.70 -11.13 11.71
N LYS A 50 1.76 -11.04 12.64
CA LYS A 50 0.31 -10.79 12.48
C LYS A 50 -0.07 -9.47 11.80
N GLY A 51 0.84 -8.83 11.07
CA GLY A 51 0.58 -7.67 10.24
C GLY A 51 1.80 -7.39 9.36
N GLN A 52 1.68 -7.71 8.06
CA GLN A 52 2.54 -7.11 7.04
C GLN A 52 1.97 -5.72 6.78
N ASN A 53 2.58 -4.73 7.45
CA ASN A 53 2.18 -3.33 7.36
C ASN A 53 3.30 -2.58 6.63
N TRP A 54 2.95 -1.85 5.58
CA TRP A 54 3.88 -1.01 4.83
C TRP A 54 3.44 0.45 4.90
N ALA A 55 4.39 1.36 5.09
CA ALA A 55 4.11 2.79 5.08
C ALA A 55 5.21 3.50 4.30
N TYR A 56 4.83 4.51 3.53
CA TYR A 56 5.78 5.37 2.83
C TYR A 56 5.40 6.84 2.96
N LEU A 57 6.42 7.69 2.90
CA LEU A 57 6.29 9.13 2.79
C LEU A 57 7.26 9.62 1.72
N MET A 58 6.74 10.36 0.77
CA MET A 58 7.45 10.91 -0.38
C MET A 58 7.34 12.43 -0.40
N LEU A 59 8.49 13.08 -0.48
CA LEU A 59 8.59 14.48 -0.86
C LEU A 59 8.94 14.53 -2.36
N ILE A 60 8.05 15.12 -3.14
CA ILE A 60 8.15 15.10 -4.61
C ILE A 60 8.32 16.53 -5.12
N PHE A 61 9.50 16.82 -5.67
CA PHE A 61 9.85 18.10 -6.27
C PHE A 61 9.77 18.03 -7.80
N ARG A 62 8.99 18.93 -8.40
CA ARG A 62 8.66 19.00 -9.83
C ARG A 62 8.78 20.43 -10.35
N PRO A 63 9.99 20.93 -10.66
CA PRO A 63 10.23 22.36 -10.91
C PRO A 63 9.60 22.93 -12.19
N THR A 64 9.38 22.11 -13.22
CA THR A 64 8.95 22.57 -14.56
C THR A 64 7.58 22.05 -14.98
N LEU A 65 6.92 21.25 -14.15
CA LEU A 65 5.67 20.57 -14.47
C LEU A 65 4.48 21.47 -14.16
N LYS A 66 3.83 22.00 -15.21
CA LYS A 66 2.64 22.87 -15.08
C LYS A 66 1.39 22.12 -14.64
N ASN A 67 1.35 20.79 -14.85
CA ASN A 67 0.19 19.96 -14.54
C ASN A 67 0.27 19.45 -13.10
N LYS A 68 -0.74 19.81 -12.30
CA LYS A 68 -0.88 19.47 -10.88
C LYS A 68 -1.36 18.02 -10.72
N PHE A 69 -0.48 17.05 -10.91
CA PHE A 69 -0.81 15.65 -10.69
C PHE A 69 -0.36 15.20 -9.31
N ILE A 70 -1.29 15.19 -8.35
CA ILE A 70 -1.16 14.37 -7.14
C ILE A 70 -1.51 12.96 -7.60
N GLY A 71 -0.62 12.00 -7.40
CA GLY A 71 -0.69 10.66 -7.99
C GLY A 71 -1.80 9.75 -7.46
N ILE A 72 -3.02 10.24 -7.31
CA ILE A 72 -4.20 9.41 -7.10
C ILE A 72 -5.18 9.72 -8.24
N LEU A 73 -4.98 9.03 -9.37
CA LEU A 73 -6.06 8.78 -10.33
C LEU A 73 -6.92 7.68 -9.69
N LEU A 74 -8.07 8.06 -9.15
CA LEU A 74 -9.16 7.11 -8.90
C LEU A 74 -9.77 6.69 -10.24
#